data_AF-A0A255HCR0-F1
#
_entry.id   AF-A0A255HCR0-F1
#
_cell.length_a   1.000
_cell.length_b   1.000
_cell.length_c   1.000
_cell.angle_alpha   90.00
_cell.angle_beta   90.00
_cell.angle_gamma   90.00
#
_symmetry.space_group_name_H-M   'P 1'
#
loop_
_entity.id
_entity.type
_entity.pdbx_description
1 polymer ?
#
loop_
_entity_poly.entity_id
_entity_poly.type
_entity_poly.pdbx_seq_one_letter_code
_entity_poly.pdbx_strand_id
1 'polypeptide(L)'
;MSCTPTTDVDRGHLARRADLLWGTPEEARKANSDSLFFNITPQLNSFNQAMRQGIWGRLEDAVYEDVEVDRLRISVFAGPVLADDDRTYRGVKVPDEFWKVISFVNELPEFKT
;
A
#
# COMPACT_ATOMS: atom_id res chain seq x y z
N MET A 1 -6.80 17.93 32.42
CA MET A 1 -7.40 17.24 31.26
C MET A 1 -6.29 16.94 30.27
N SER A 2 -5.80 15.70 30.21
CA SER A 2 -4.86 15.26 29.18
C SER A 2 -5.65 14.41 28.19
N CYS A 3 -6.07 15.01 27.09
CA CYS A 3 -6.62 14.28 25.96
C CYS A 3 -5.43 13.68 25.22
N THR A 4 -5.01 12.49 25.59
CA THR A 4 -4.03 11.74 24.79
C THR A 4 -4.77 11.31 23.52
N PRO A 5 -4.38 11.76 22.31
CA PRO A 5 -5.03 11.29 21.10
C PRO A 5 -4.81 9.79 21.04
N THR A 6 -5.89 9.00 21.04
CA THR A 6 -5.84 7.59 20.72
C THR A 6 -5.29 7.49 19.31
N THR A 7 -3.99 7.25 19.22
CA THR A 7 -3.30 7.10 17.95
C THR A 7 -3.69 5.72 17.46
N ASP A 8 -4.82 5.64 16.76
CA ASP A 8 -5.26 4.38 16.16
C ASP A 8 -4.26 4.03 15.04
N VAL A 9 -3.72 2.83 15.15
CA VAL A 9 -2.80 2.22 14.19
C VAL A 9 -3.59 1.12 13.48
N ASP A 10 -3.67 1.23 12.15
CA ASP A 10 -4.31 0.26 11.28
C ASP A 10 -3.32 -0.81 10.81
N ARG A 11 -3.90 -1.91 10.33
CA ARG A 11 -3.21 -2.87 9.45
C ARG A 11 -3.19 -2.30 8.04
N GLY A 12 -2.17 -1.50 7.73
CA GLY A 12 -2.03 -0.84 6.43
C GLY A 12 -1.42 -1.76 5.38
N HIS A 13 -2.10 -1.90 4.26
CA HIS A 13 -1.65 -2.66 3.10
C HIS A 13 -0.48 -1.93 2.41
N LEU A 14 0.61 -2.64 2.09
CA LEU A 14 1.73 -2.10 1.30
C LEU A 14 1.41 -2.10 -0.20
N ALA A 15 0.98 -3.25 -0.71
CA ALA A 15 0.29 -3.38 -2.00
C ALA A 15 -1.23 -3.34 -1.77
N ARG A 16 -1.96 -2.57 -2.57
CA ARG A 16 -3.40 -2.39 -2.40
C ARG A 16 -4.11 -3.74 -2.48
N ARG A 17 -5.05 -3.98 -1.56
CA ARG A 17 -5.84 -5.21 -1.53
C ARG A 17 -6.49 -5.52 -2.88
N ALA A 18 -7.08 -4.50 -3.52
CA ALA A 18 -7.80 -4.65 -4.79
C ALA A 18 -6.92 -5.23 -5.91
N ASP A 19 -5.64 -4.85 -5.96
CA ASP A 19 -4.67 -5.30 -6.97
C ASP A 19 -4.37 -6.81 -6.88
N LEU A 20 -4.70 -7.43 -5.75
CA LEU A 20 -4.44 -8.85 -5.48
C LEU A 20 -5.65 -9.75 -5.79
N LEU A 21 -6.85 -9.17 -6.00
CA LEU A 21 -8.11 -9.92 -6.10
C LEU A 21 -8.49 -10.26 -7.55
N TRP A 22 -7.61 -10.96 -8.28
CA TRP A 22 -7.84 -11.38 -9.65
C TRP A 22 -7.89 -12.91 -9.79
N GLY A 23 -8.27 -13.40 -10.98
CA GLY A 23 -8.42 -14.82 -11.26
C GLY A 23 -9.81 -15.36 -10.94
N THR A 24 -9.89 -16.66 -10.66
CA THR A 24 -11.13 -17.33 -10.24
C THR A 24 -11.60 -16.84 -8.86
N PRO A 25 -12.89 -16.99 -8.50
CA PRO A 25 -13.39 -16.62 -7.18
C PRO A 25 -12.63 -17.28 -6.01
N GLU A 26 -12.14 -18.51 -6.22
CA GLU A 26 -11.34 -19.23 -5.24
C GLU A 26 -9.94 -18.62 -5.07
N GLU A 27 -9.26 -18.30 -6.17
CA GLU A 27 -7.95 -17.62 -6.15
C GLU A 27 -8.05 -16.24 -5.50
N ALA A 28 -9.07 -15.45 -5.87
CA ALA A 28 -9.29 -14.13 -5.28
C ALA A 28 -9.57 -14.22 -3.77
N ARG A 29 -10.37 -15.20 -3.32
CA ARG A 29 -10.63 -15.43 -1.88
C ARG A 29 -9.35 -15.82 -1.13
N LYS A 30 -8.49 -16.64 -1.75
CA LYS A 30 -7.19 -17.01 -1.16
C LYS A 30 -6.26 -15.80 -1.08
N ALA A 31 -6.09 -15.06 -2.18
CA ALA A 31 -5.26 -13.87 -2.25
C ALA A 31 -5.71 -12.79 -1.24
N ASN A 32 -7.02 -12.65 -1.06
CA ASN A 32 -7.59 -11.78 -0.04
C ASN A 32 -7.10 -12.13 1.38
N SER A 33 -7.14 -13.41 1.73
CA SER A 33 -6.65 -13.91 3.02
C SER A 33 -5.15 -13.69 3.15
N ASP A 34 -4.38 -14.09 2.15
CA ASP A 34 -2.91 -14.01 2.15
C ASP A 34 -2.41 -12.56 2.28
N SER A 35 -3.14 -11.60 1.68
CA SER A 35 -2.83 -10.16 1.76
C SER A 35 -2.81 -9.58 3.18
N LEU A 36 -3.47 -10.25 4.14
CA LEU A 36 -3.56 -9.77 5.52
C LEU A 36 -2.38 -10.22 6.40
N PHE A 37 -1.51 -11.10 5.90
CA PHE A 37 -0.41 -11.68 6.66
C PHE A 37 0.96 -11.08 6.28
N PHE A 38 1.30 -11.08 4.99
CA PHE A 38 2.65 -10.70 4.52
C PHE A 38 2.75 -9.27 3.98
N ASN A 39 1.62 -8.62 3.76
CA ASN A 39 1.53 -7.35 3.06
C ASN A 39 1.00 -6.22 3.96
N ILE A 40 1.11 -6.39 5.28
CA ILE A 40 0.60 -5.47 6.29
C ILE A 40 1.74 -4.87 7.12
N THR A 41 1.69 -3.57 7.32
CA THR A 41 2.50 -2.87 8.32
C THR A 41 1.61 -2.10 9.29
N PRO A 42 2.05 -1.86 10.53
CA PRO A 42 1.42 -0.86 11.38
C PRO A 42 1.49 0.50 10.68
N GLN A 43 0.35 1.13 10.41
CA GLN A 43 0.28 2.45 9.79
C GLN A 43 -0.69 3.35 10.55
N LEU A 44 -0.34 4.62 10.70
CA LEU A 44 -1.24 5.60 11.30
C LEU A 44 -2.46 5.83 10.42
N ASN A 45 -3.65 5.89 11.02
CA ASN A 45 -4.90 6.01 10.27
C ASN A 45 -4.96 7.29 9.42
N SER A 46 -4.31 8.37 9.88
CA SER A 46 -4.17 9.63 9.16
C SER A 46 -3.24 9.56 7.95
N PHE A 47 -2.37 8.55 7.88
CA PHE A 47 -1.47 8.30 6.76
C PHE A 47 -2.07 7.31 5.74
N ASN A 48 -2.65 6.21 6.25
CA ASN A 48 -3.17 5.09 5.46
C ASN A 48 -4.53 5.38 4.79
N GLN A 49 -5.47 6.05 5.46
CA GLN A 49 -6.85 6.16 4.96
C GLN A 49 -7.06 7.37 4.03
N ALA A 50 -7.35 7.14 2.74
CA ALA A 50 -7.72 8.19 1.78
C ALA A 50 -8.93 9.04 2.24
N MET A 51 -9.94 8.40 2.84
CA MET A 51 -11.11 9.08 3.42
C MET A 51 -10.75 10.08 4.54
N ARG A 52 -9.55 9.97 5.11
CA ARG A 52 -8.98 10.90 6.11
C ARG A 52 -7.91 11.81 5.53
N GLN A 53 -7.89 12.00 4.21
CA GLN A 53 -6.85 12.75 3.49
C GLN A 53 -5.44 12.14 3.61
N GLY A 54 -5.34 10.84 3.88
CA GLY A 54 -4.06 10.11 3.89
C GLY A 54 -3.38 10.14 2.52
N ILE A 55 -2.11 10.52 2.50
CA ILE A 55 -1.34 10.67 1.26
C ILE A 55 -1.12 9.33 0.56
N TRP A 56 -1.07 8.23 1.32
CA TRP A 56 -0.84 6.88 0.80
C TRP A 56 -1.98 6.41 -0.11
N GLY A 57 -3.23 6.51 0.36
CA GLY A 57 -4.38 6.12 -0.46
C GLY A 57 -4.59 7.01 -1.68
N ARG A 58 -4.30 8.33 -1.59
CA ARG A 58 -4.35 9.22 -2.76
C ARG A 58 -3.30 8.90 -3.83
N LEU A 59 -2.10 8.49 -3.41
CA LEU A 59 -1.07 8.02 -4.33
C LEU A 59 -1.52 6.75 -5.06
N GLU A 60 -2.16 5.82 -4.36
CA GLU A 60 -2.69 4.60 -4.96
C GLU A 60 -3.82 4.87 -5.96
N ASP A 61 -4.71 5.82 -5.67
CA ASP A 61 -5.80 6.19 -6.58
C ASP A 61 -5.26 6.89 -7.85
N ALA A 62 -4.30 7.81 -7.72
CA ALA A 62 -3.71 8.52 -8.87
C ALA A 62 -2.96 7.59 -9.85
N VAL A 63 -2.27 6.57 -9.33
CA VAL A 63 -1.61 5.55 -10.18
C VAL A 63 -2.65 4.72 -10.93
N TYR A 64 -3.80 4.45 -10.32
CA TYR A 64 -4.84 3.61 -10.92
C TYR A 64 -5.63 4.34 -12.01
N GLU A 65 -5.87 5.65 -11.86
CA GLU A 65 -6.50 6.47 -12.91
C GLU A 65 -5.71 6.43 -14.23
N ASP A 66 -4.37 6.40 -14.17
CA ASP A 66 -3.52 6.27 -15.36
C ASP A 66 -3.47 4.84 -15.92
N VAL A 67 -3.61 3.81 -15.07
CA VAL A 67 -3.49 2.39 -15.45
C VAL A 67 -4.79 1.79 -16.01
N GLU A 68 -5.97 2.36 -15.75
CA GLU A 68 -7.20 1.89 -16.44
C GLU A 68 -7.26 2.31 -17.92
N VAL A 69 -6.52 3.35 -18.30
CA VAL A 69 -6.51 3.87 -19.69
C VAL A 69 -5.58 3.05 -20.59
N ASP A 70 -4.46 2.53 -20.05
CA ASP A 70 -3.48 1.75 -20.79
C ASP A 70 -3.29 0.37 -20.13
N ARG A 71 -3.23 -0.73 -20.89
CA ARG A 71 -2.98 -2.11 -20.39
C ARG A 71 -1.54 -2.28 -19.87
N LEU A 72 -1.08 -1.40 -19.00
CA LEU A 72 0.27 -1.32 -18.48
C LEU A 72 0.52 -2.50 -17.54
N ARG A 73 1.63 -3.20 -17.79
CA ARG A 73 2.18 -4.15 -16.83
C ARG A 73 3.00 -3.35 -15.82
N ILE A 74 2.51 -3.28 -14.60
CA ILE A 74 3.17 -2.57 -13.50
C ILE A 74 3.84 -3.54 -12.54
N SER A 75 4.98 -3.14 -11.98
CA SER A 75 5.63 -3.77 -10.83
C SER A 75 5.67 -2.78 -9.70
N VAL A 76 5.14 -3.17 -8.53
CA VAL A 76 5.06 -2.32 -7.35
C VAL A 76 5.91 -2.91 -6.23
N PHE A 77 6.80 -2.11 -5.69
CA PHE A 77 7.59 -2.41 -4.50
C PHE A 77 7.25 -1.37 -3.43
N ALA A 78 7.07 -1.79 -2.19
CA ALA A 78 6.75 -0.88 -1.10
C ALA A 78 7.27 -1.43 0.23
N GLY A 79 7.49 -0.54 1.19
CA GLY A 79 7.89 -0.92 2.53
C GLY A 79 7.97 0.25 3.50
N PRO A 80 8.08 -0.05 4.81
CA PRO A 80 8.40 0.96 5.81
C PRO A 80 9.87 1.36 5.74
N VAL A 81 10.17 2.57 6.17
CA VAL A 81 11.51 2.97 6.61
C VAL A 81 11.58 2.71 8.11
N LEU A 82 12.57 1.94 8.58
CA LEU A 82 12.73 1.62 10.00
C LEU A 82 13.78 2.57 10.60
N ALA A 83 13.32 3.58 11.33
CA ALA A 83 14.17 4.61 11.89
C ALA A 83 14.44 4.40 13.39
N ASP A 84 15.59 4.89 13.85
CA ASP A 84 15.98 4.79 15.26
C ASP A 84 15.13 5.69 16.18
N ASP A 85 14.42 6.65 15.61
CA ASP A 85 13.53 7.59 16.30
C ASP A 85 12.04 7.35 16.02
N ASP A 86 11.67 6.26 15.35
CA ASP A 86 10.28 5.84 15.14
C ASP A 86 9.48 5.84 16.46
N ARG A 87 8.26 6.36 16.40
CA ARG A 87 7.36 6.43 17.57
C ARG A 87 7.09 5.04 18.15
N THR A 88 7.13 4.96 19.48
CA THR A 88 6.77 3.74 20.20
C THR A 88 5.26 3.70 20.49
N TYR A 89 4.58 2.65 20.02
CA TYR A 89 3.19 2.36 20.33
C TYR A 89 3.08 0.97 20.95
N ARG A 90 2.50 0.86 22.16
CA ARG A 90 2.35 -0.40 22.91
C ARG A 90 3.66 -1.23 23.03
N GLY A 91 4.80 -0.55 23.17
CA GLY A 91 6.10 -1.19 23.36
C GLY A 91 6.81 -1.64 22.08
N VAL A 92 6.24 -1.34 20.89
CA VAL A 92 6.90 -1.58 19.59
C VAL A 92 7.05 -0.27 18.82
N LYS A 93 8.11 -0.16 18.02
CA LYS A 93 8.29 0.97 17.10
C LYS A 93 7.30 0.85 15.93
N VAL A 94 6.66 1.96 15.60
CA VAL A 94 5.76 2.10 14.45
C VAL A 94 6.45 2.98 13.42
N PRO A 95 6.65 2.49 12.19
CA PRO A 95 7.29 3.28 11.14
C PRO A 95 6.52 4.57 10.87
N ASP A 96 7.23 5.70 10.90
CA ASP A 96 6.66 7.00 10.56
C ASP A 96 6.73 7.32 9.06
N GLU A 97 7.59 6.60 8.34
CA GLU A 97 7.86 6.80 6.92
C GLU A 97 7.71 5.50 6.11
N PHE A 98 7.28 5.65 4.86
CA PHE A 98 7.06 4.56 3.92
C PHE A 98 7.56 4.96 2.53
N TRP A 99 8.03 3.98 1.77
CA TRP A 99 8.44 4.16 0.38
C TRP A 99 7.57 3.30 -0.54
N LYS A 100 7.37 3.79 -1.77
CA LYS A 100 6.72 3.06 -2.86
C LYS A 100 7.47 3.32 -4.16
N VAL A 101 7.84 2.26 -4.86
CA VAL A 101 8.46 2.30 -6.19
C VAL A 101 7.50 1.60 -7.15
N ILE A 102 7.09 2.32 -8.18
CA ILE A 102 6.17 1.83 -9.21
C ILE A 102 6.93 1.90 -10.53
N SER A 103 7.10 0.74 -11.16
CA SER A 103 7.81 0.60 -12.43
C SER A 103 6.86 0.04 -13.48
N PHE A 104 6.85 0.66 -14.64
CA PHE A 104 6.06 0.25 -15.81
C PHE A 104 6.83 0.61 -17.07
N VAL A 105 6.48 -0.04 -18.18
CA VAL A 105 7.06 0.26 -19.48
C VAL A 105 5.99 0.93 -20.33
N ASN A 106 6.24 2.18 -20.73
CA ASN A 106 5.51 2.82 -21.82
C ASN A 106 6.10 2.28 -23.14
N GLU A 107 5.30 1.49 -23.86
CA GLU A 107 5.61 0.84 -25.14
C GLU A 107 6.48 -0.44 -25.07
N LEU A 108 5.96 -1.55 -25.62
CA LEU A 108 6.80 -2.71 -25.94
C LEU A 108 7.74 -2.27 -27.08
N PRO A 109 9.07 -2.48 -26.99
CA PRO A 109 9.91 -2.32 -28.16
C PRO A 109 9.37 -3.24 -29.26
N GLU A 110 9.02 -2.68 -30.41
CA GLU A 110 8.67 -3.46 -31.59
C GLU A 110 9.84 -4.38 -31.92
N PHE A 111 9.74 -5.66 -31.56
CA PHE A 111 10.64 -6.67 -32.10
C PHE A 111 10.25 -6.89 -33.56
N LYS A 112 10.86 -6.11 -34.47
CA LYS A 112 10.83 -6.42 -35.90
C LYS A 112 11.59 -7.74 -36.11
N THR A 113 10.86 -8.75 -36.58
CA THR A 113 11.44 -10.01 -37.10
C THR A 113 11.53 -9.92 -38.61
#